data_AF-A0A0X3PSA1-F1
#
_entry.id   AF-A0A0X3PSA1-F1
#
_cell.length_a   1.000
_cell.length_b   1.000
_cell.length_c   1.000
_cell.angle_alpha   90.00
_cell.angle_beta   90.00
_cell.angle_gamma   90.00
#
_symmetry.space_group_name_H-M   'P 1'
#
loop_
_entity.id
_entity.type
_entity.pdbx_description
1 polymer ?
#
loop_
_entity_poly.entity_id
_entity_poly.type
_entity_poly.pdbx_seq_one_letter_code
_entity_poly.pdbx_strand_id
1 'polypeptide(L)'
;KICELFPAGSIDGRTKMVIANAIYFKGLWALHFEKSDTKDAKFTLPDGRKKDIKLMYKHMEGTSFCNFQDIEAKAVCLSFKESKLRMFILLPNREDGLPQLLNKIFTVGPTPHGKGDK
;
A
#
# COMPACT_ATOMS: atom_id res chain seq x y z
N LYS A 1 -5.87 -15.25 -9.87
CA LYS A 1 -5.21 -13.92 -9.96
C LYS A 1 -3.69 -14.05 -10.04
N ILE A 2 -3.07 -14.96 -9.29
CA ILE A 2 -1.65 -15.25 -9.42
C ILE A 2 -1.52 -16.47 -10.32
N CYS A 3 -0.89 -16.29 -11.47
CA CYS A 3 -0.54 -17.32 -12.44
C CYS A 3 0.97 -17.27 -12.62
N GLU A 4 1.60 -18.40 -12.96
CA GLU A 4 3.06 -18.49 -13.14
C GLU A 4 3.87 -18.03 -11.92
N LEU A 5 3.69 -18.70 -10.78
CA LEU A 5 4.49 -18.40 -9.59
C LEU A 5 5.98 -18.69 -9.81
N PHE A 6 6.28 -19.62 -10.71
CA PHE A 6 7.62 -19.98 -11.14
C PHE A 6 7.73 -19.78 -12.66
N PRO A 7 8.64 -18.92 -13.14
CA PRO A 7 8.93 -18.79 -14.56
C PRO A 7 9.40 -20.12 -15.16
N ALA A 8 9.17 -20.30 -16.46
CA ALA A 8 9.66 -21.48 -17.17
C ALA A 8 11.19 -21.62 -17.02
N GLY A 9 11.65 -22.82 -16.64
CA GLY A 9 13.07 -23.10 -16.42
C GLY A 9 13.63 -22.65 -15.07
N SER A 10 12.84 -22.04 -14.18
CA SER A 10 13.32 -21.64 -12.85
C SER A 10 13.45 -22.80 -11.86
N ILE A 11 12.97 -23.99 -12.20
CA ILE A 11 13.10 -25.23 -11.43
C ILE A 11 13.71 -26.28 -12.35
N ASP A 12 14.84 -26.84 -11.92
CA ASP A 12 15.62 -27.82 -12.67
C ASP A 12 16.02 -29.03 -11.79
N GLY A 13 16.70 -30.02 -12.39
CA GLY A 13 17.14 -31.24 -11.68
C GLY A 13 18.17 -31.01 -10.55
N ARG A 14 18.71 -29.79 -10.41
CA ARG A 14 19.62 -29.40 -9.31
C ARG A 14 18.87 -28.77 -8.14
N THR A 15 17.64 -28.31 -8.36
CA THR A 15 16.80 -27.68 -7.35
C THR A 15 16.46 -28.70 -6.26
N LYS A 16 16.91 -28.43 -5.03
CA LYS A 16 16.69 -29.33 -3.88
C LYS A 16 15.44 -29.00 -3.08
N MET A 17 15.02 -27.73 -3.08
CA MET A 17 13.84 -27.27 -2.37
C MET A 17 13.31 -25.98 -3.00
N VAL A 18 11.99 -25.83 -2.98
CA VAL A 18 11.29 -24.61 -3.36
C VAL A 18 10.33 -24.25 -2.24
N ILE A 19 10.39 -23.00 -1.78
CA ILE A 19 9.42 -22.43 -0.85
C ILE A 19 8.70 -21.30 -1.58
N ALA A 20 7.38 -21.38 -1.62
CA ALA A 20 6.53 -20.39 -2.27
C ALA A 20 5.49 -19.86 -1.29
N ASN A 21 5.21 -18.56 -1.38
CA ASN A 21 4.10 -17.93 -0.69
C ASN A 21 3.35 -17.03 -1.67
N ALA A 22 2.02 -17.14 -1.68
CA ALA A 22 1.16 -16.35 -2.52
C ALA A 22 -0.06 -15.89 -1.69
N ILE A 23 -0.29 -14.58 -1.64
CA ILE A 23 -1.42 -13.98 -0.92
C ILE A 23 -2.26 -13.19 -1.92
N TYR A 24 -3.56 -13.46 -1.95
CA TYR A 24 -4.53 -12.73 -2.75
C TYR A 24 -5.60 -12.11 -1.86
N PHE A 25 -5.81 -10.81 -2.03
CA PHE A 25 -6.82 -10.06 -1.30
C PHE A 25 -7.76 -9.32 -2.25
N LYS A 26 -9.06 -9.49 -2.05
CA LYS A 26 -10.13 -8.72 -2.69
C LYS A 26 -11.27 -8.56 -1.69
N GLY A 27 -11.42 -7.36 -1.14
CA GLY A 27 -12.48 -7.01 -0.20
C GLY A 27 -13.47 -6.02 -0.82
N LEU A 28 -14.70 -6.06 -0.33
CA LEU A 28 -15.67 -4.98 -0.56
C LEU A 28 -15.48 -3.91 0.52
N TRP A 29 -15.55 -2.63 0.16
CA TRP A 29 -15.56 -1.56 1.16
C TRP A 29 -16.84 -1.59 1.98
N ALA A 30 -16.76 -1.28 3.27
CA ALA A 30 -17.94 -1.10 4.12
C ALA A 30 -18.78 0.08 3.59
N LEU A 31 -18.10 1.17 3.22
CA LEU A 31 -18.67 2.30 2.49
C LEU A 31 -18.17 2.25 1.05
N HIS A 32 -18.99 1.74 0.14
CA HIS A 32 -18.63 1.56 -1.26
C HIS A 32 -18.57 2.89 -2.03
N PHE A 33 -17.65 2.95 -3.00
CA PHE A 33 -17.57 4.03 -3.98
C PHE A 33 -18.56 3.78 -5.11
N GLU A 34 -19.35 4.79 -5.46
CA GLU A 34 -20.24 4.70 -6.61
C GLU A 34 -19.43 4.78 -7.91
N LYS A 35 -19.74 3.90 -8.86
CA LYS A 35 -19.03 3.89 -10.15
C LYS A 35 -19.27 5.18 -10.94
N SER A 36 -20.46 5.78 -10.80
CA SER A 36 -20.82 7.06 -11.45
C SER A 36 -19.96 8.24 -10.97
N ASP A 37 -19.43 8.14 -9.75
CA ASP A 37 -18.60 9.19 -9.16
C ASP A 37 -17.12 9.03 -9.51
N THR A 38 -16.74 7.95 -10.21
CA THR A 38 -15.37 7.73 -10.66
C THR A 38 -15.09 8.54 -11.93
N LYS A 39 -14.07 9.40 -11.89
CA LYS A 39 -13.76 10.36 -12.97
C LYS A 39 -12.29 10.31 -13.36
N ASP A 40 -11.97 10.75 -14.58
CA ASP A 40 -10.57 10.94 -14.99
C ASP A 40 -9.96 12.10 -14.21
N ALA A 41 -8.77 11.87 -13.64
CA ALA A 41 -8.01 12.85 -12.89
C ALA A 41 -6.51 12.65 -13.13
N LYS A 42 -5.73 13.72 -12.93
CA LYS A 42 -4.27 13.67 -13.02
C LYS A 42 -3.69 13.11 -11.71
N PHE A 43 -2.77 12.17 -11.83
CA PHE A 43 -1.96 11.64 -10.73
C PHE A 43 -0.47 11.95 -10.98
N THR A 44 0.20 12.57 -10.01
CA THR A 44 1.64 12.87 -10.08
C THR A 44 2.43 11.61 -9.74
N LEU A 45 3.26 11.14 -10.68
CA LEU A 45 4.17 10.00 -10.51
C LEU A 45 5.43 10.43 -9.74
N PRO A 46 6.22 9.47 -9.20
CA PRO A 46 7.46 9.78 -8.48
C PRO A 46 8.49 10.59 -9.27
N ASP A 47 8.45 10.53 -10.60
CA ASP A 47 9.31 11.30 -11.51
C ASP A 47 8.73 12.67 -11.91
N GLY A 48 7.64 13.10 -11.27
CA GLY A 48 6.96 14.37 -11.52
C GLY A 48 6.01 14.37 -12.73
N ARG A 49 5.99 13.31 -13.55
CA ARG A 49 5.06 13.22 -14.68
C ARG A 49 3.63 13.05 -14.19
N LYS A 50 2.66 13.62 -14.90
CA LYS A 50 1.23 13.47 -14.61
C LYS A 50 0.60 12.44 -15.54
N LYS A 51 -0.13 11.49 -14.97
CA LYS A 51 -0.87 10.45 -15.71
C LYS A 51 -2.37 10.57 -15.46
N ASP A 52 -3.19 10.42 -16.49
CA ASP A 52 -4.63 10.29 -16.32
C ASP A 52 -4.99 8.93 -15.72
N ILE A 53 -5.76 8.96 -14.63
CA ILE A 53 -6.27 7.78 -13.93
C ILE A 53 -7.75 7.93 -13.65
N LYS A 54 -8.45 6.80 -13.50
CA LYS A 54 -9.81 6.77 -12.94
C LYS A 54 -9.74 6.91 -11.43
N LEU A 55 -9.97 8.11 -10.91
CA LEU A 55 -9.98 8.38 -9.47
C LEU A 55 -11.41 8.23 -8.92
N MET A 56 -11.54 7.48 -7.82
CA MET A 56 -12.81 7.28 -7.14
C MET A 56 -13.07 8.43 -6.17
N TYR A 57 -14.32 8.88 -6.06
CA TYR A 57 -14.74 9.95 -5.16
C TYR A 57 -15.88 9.48 -4.28
N LYS A 58 -15.85 9.88 -3.00
CA LYS A 58 -16.96 9.69 -2.07
C LYS A 58 -16.82 10.68 -0.92
N HIS A 59 -17.91 11.35 -0.55
CA HIS A 59 -18.01 12.06 0.71
C HIS A 59 -18.25 11.04 1.84
N MET A 60 -17.39 11.03 2.85
CA MET A 60 -17.49 10.09 3.97
C MET A 60 -17.54 10.86 5.29
N GLU A 61 -18.67 10.76 5.99
CA GLU A 61 -18.82 11.29 7.35
C GLU A 61 -18.34 10.26 8.37
N GLY A 62 -17.74 10.73 9.46
CA GLY A 62 -17.28 9.86 10.56
C GLY A 62 -16.12 8.91 10.22
N THR A 63 -15.51 9.04 9.04
CA THR A 63 -14.31 8.25 8.70
C THR A 63 -13.09 8.81 9.42
N SER A 64 -12.28 7.93 10.01
CA SER A 64 -11.07 8.34 10.73
C SER A 64 -10.08 9.00 9.77
N PHE A 65 -9.93 10.31 9.95
CA PHE A 65 -8.95 11.15 9.28
C PHE A 65 -7.98 11.70 10.33
N CYS A 66 -6.69 11.65 10.05
CA CYS A 66 -5.65 12.21 10.91
C CYS A 66 -4.67 13.04 10.07
N ASN A 67 -4.24 14.18 10.61
CA ASN A 67 -3.15 14.96 10.05
C ASN A 67 -1.98 14.90 11.04
N PHE A 68 -0.86 14.32 10.59
CA PHE A 68 0.33 14.13 11.39
C PHE A 68 1.36 15.22 11.03
N GLN A 69 1.64 16.10 11.99
CA GLN A 69 2.59 17.21 11.79
C GLN A 69 4.04 16.73 11.78
N ASP A 70 4.38 15.79 12.64
CA ASP A 70 5.71 15.19 12.80
C ASP A 70 6.19 14.46 11.53
N ILE A 71 5.29 13.70 10.89
CA ILE A 71 5.60 13.00 9.64
C ILE A 71 5.14 13.73 8.37
N GLU A 72 4.60 14.93 8.50
CA GLU A 72 4.12 15.78 7.39
C GLU A 72 3.19 15.03 6.43
N ALA A 73 2.25 14.26 6.98
CA ALA A 73 1.35 13.42 6.20
C ALA A 73 -0.07 13.42 6.75
N LYS A 74 -1.02 13.17 5.88
CA LYS A 74 -2.41 12.88 6.23
C LYS A 74 -2.65 11.39 6.14
N ALA A 75 -3.56 10.88 6.96
CA ALA A 75 -4.01 9.50 6.87
C ALA A 75 -5.52 9.40 6.87
N VAL A 76 -6.02 8.38 6.16
CA VAL A 76 -7.40 7.92 6.23
C VAL A 76 -7.43 6.41 6.45
N CYS A 77 -8.40 5.94 7.23
CA CYS A 77 -8.63 4.51 7.49
C CYS A 77 -9.96 4.08 6.87
N LEU A 78 -9.93 3.14 5.93
CA LEU A 78 -11.09 2.62 5.22
C LEU A 78 -11.37 1.17 5.62
N SER A 79 -12.57 0.89 6.09
CA SER A 79 -12.97 -0.46 6.53
C SER A 79 -13.51 -1.31 5.37
N PHE A 80 -13.23 -2.61 5.39
CA PHE A 80 -13.89 -3.57 4.51
C PHE A 80 -15.21 -4.05 5.10
N LYS A 81 -16.20 -4.34 4.25
CA LYS A 81 -17.53 -4.83 4.63
C LYS A 81 -17.38 -6.15 5.38
N GLU A 82 -18.07 -6.27 6.52
CA GLU A 82 -18.14 -7.50 7.33
C GLU A 82 -16.75 -8.08 7.67
N SER A 83 -15.76 -7.21 7.86
CA SER A 83 -14.38 -7.62 8.09
C SER A 83 -13.74 -6.79 9.20
N LYS A 84 -12.81 -7.42 9.92
CA LYS A 84 -11.90 -6.73 10.86
C LYS A 84 -10.76 -6.02 10.12
N LEU A 85 -10.59 -6.28 8.82
CA LEU A 85 -9.55 -5.65 8.01
C LEU A 85 -9.92 -4.21 7.69
N ARG A 86 -8.89 -3.35 7.68
CA ARG A 86 -8.98 -1.95 7.28
C ARG A 86 -7.75 -1.59 6.46
N MET A 87 -7.90 -0.64 5.53
CA MET A 87 -6.79 -0.07 4.76
C MET A 87 -6.46 1.31 5.33
N PHE A 88 -5.22 1.48 5.76
CA PHE A 88 -4.67 2.79 6.09
C PHE A 88 -3.96 3.35 4.87
N ILE A 89 -4.32 4.56 4.47
CA ILE A 89 -3.68 5.28 3.38
C ILE A 89 -2.99 6.48 3.98
N LEU A 90 -1.66 6.52 3.92
CA LEU A 90 -0.86 7.68 4.31
C LEU A 90 -0.48 8.44 3.05
N LEU A 91 -0.73 9.75 3.06
CA LEU A 91 -0.46 10.66 1.96
C LEU A 91 0.46 11.79 2.45
N PRO A 92 1.70 11.90 1.95
CA PRO A 92 2.54 13.06 2.23
C PRO A 92 1.85 14.37 1.86
N ASN A 93 2.08 15.42 2.63
CA ASN A 93 1.53 16.75 2.33
C ASN A 93 2.15 17.37 1.06
N ARG A 94 3.38 17.01 0.74
CA ARG A 94 4.10 17.44 -0.46
C ARG A 94 4.01 16.39 -1.57
N GLU A 95 3.90 16.82 -2.83
CA GLU A 95 3.86 15.90 -3.98
C GLU A 95 5.13 15.03 -4.10
N ASP A 96 6.29 15.59 -3.75
CA ASP A 96 7.59 14.92 -3.72
C ASP A 96 7.94 14.30 -2.36
N GLY A 97 7.00 14.30 -1.40
CA GLY A 97 7.23 13.99 0.01
C GLY A 97 7.31 12.50 0.37
N LEU A 98 7.07 11.60 -0.59
CA LEU A 98 7.02 10.16 -0.33
C LEU A 98 8.34 9.60 0.25
N PRO A 99 9.54 9.95 -0.28
CA PRO A 99 10.79 9.47 0.31
C PRO A 99 11.00 9.89 1.77
N GLN A 100 10.67 11.14 2.12
CA GLN A 100 10.83 11.63 3.50
C GLN A 100 9.83 10.95 4.44
N LEU A 101 8.59 10.76 4.00
CA LEU A 101 7.60 10.01 4.76
C LEU A 101 8.10 8.58 5.04
N LEU A 102 8.59 7.88 4.02
CA LEU A 102 9.13 6.52 4.15
C LEU A 102 10.27 6.45 5.17
N ASN A 103 11.23 7.39 5.11
CA ASN A 103 12.33 7.44 6.08
C ASN A 103 11.86 7.67 7.52
N LYS A 104 10.81 8.47 7.73
CA LYS A 104 10.26 8.72 9.06
C LYS A 104 9.52 7.49 9.62
N ILE A 105 8.74 6.78 8.80
CA ILE A 105 7.95 5.62 9.26
C ILE A 105 8.77 4.32 9.32
N PHE A 106 9.88 4.23 8.59
CA PHE A 106 10.78 3.09 8.58
C PHE A 106 12.12 3.45 9.25
N THR A 107 12.10 3.71 10.56
CA THR A 107 13.31 4.14 11.28
C THR A 107 14.15 3.03 11.91
N VAL A 108 13.68 1.77 12.03
CA VAL A 108 14.55 0.62 12.41
C VAL A 108 13.95 -0.67 11.84
N GLY A 109 14.56 -1.26 10.81
CA GLY A 109 14.36 -2.69 10.53
C GLY A 109 15.14 -3.51 11.56
N PRO A 110 14.74 -4.76 11.89
CA PRO A 110 15.54 -5.61 12.78
C PRO A 110 16.96 -5.73 12.21
N THR A 111 17.94 -5.16 12.92
CA THR A 111 19.35 -5.33 12.59
C THR A 111 19.69 -6.82 12.65
N PRO A 112 20.21 -7.43 11.57
CA PRO A 112 20.53 -8.84 11.57
C PRO A 112 21.91 -9.05 12.20
N HIS A 113 22.11 -8.66 13.46
CA HIS A 113 23.35 -8.98 14.18
C HIS A 113 23.01 -9.60 15.53
N GLY A 114 22.99 -10.94 15.53
CA GLY A 114 23.31 -11.71 16.71
C GLY A 114 24.76 -11.41 17.09
N LYS A 115 24.95 -10.49 18.01
CA LYS A 115 26.17 -10.36 18.77
C LYS A 115 25.80 -10.80 20.19
N GLY A 116 26.17 -12.04 20.51
CA GLY A 116 26.02 -12.56 21.86
C GLY A 116 26.86 -11.73 22.81
N ASP A 117 26.22 -11.21 23.85
CA ASP A 117 26.92 -10.70 25.02
C ASP A 117 27.60 -11.89 25.72
N LYS A 118 28.89 -11.71 25.98
CA LYS A 118 29.62 -12.46 27.00
C LYS A 118 29.34 -11.84 28.37
#